data_AF-A0A3D0SMQ3-F1
#
_entry.id   AF-A0A3D0SMQ3-F1
#
_cell.length_a   1.000
_cell.length_b   1.000
_cell.length_c   1.000
_cell.angle_alpha   90.00
_cell.angle_beta   90.00
_cell.angle_gamma   90.00
#
_symmetry.space_group_name_H-M   'P 1'
#
loop_
_entity.id
_entity.type
_entity.pdbx_description
1 polymer ?
#
loop_
_entity_poly.entity_id
_entity_poly.type
_entity_poly.pdbx_seq_one_letter_code
_entity_poly.pdbx_strand_id
1 'polypeptide(L)'
;MDKDTKRLFGRLFGEVFRIQKAMPDVACAVSDAQIYGLLNGFEDAINELLERTGDISAEKVKAVMDMLEPIWADEEKLKNFTGFYGIERALQQQGVDRSDAIAILRYLKANHQFTDVIEKMDSSDSPTECRRFELTEWDR
;
A
#
# COMPACT_ATOMS: atom_id res chain seq x y z
N MET A 1 -13.53 1.03 -16.99
CA MET A 1 -14.51 0.02 -16.53
C MET A 1 -15.89 0.41 -17.02
N ASP A 2 -16.68 -0.52 -17.53
CA ASP A 2 -18.05 -0.24 -17.93
C ASP A 2 -18.98 -0.04 -16.72
N LYS A 3 -20.16 0.53 -16.97
CA LYS A 3 -21.12 0.93 -15.94
C LYS A 3 -21.69 -0.25 -15.15
N ASP A 4 -21.88 -1.39 -15.81
CA ASP A 4 -22.49 -2.56 -15.18
C ASP A 4 -21.47 -3.24 -14.26
N THR A 5 -20.21 -3.30 -14.68
CA THR A 5 -19.11 -3.76 -13.84
C THR A 5 -18.91 -2.86 -12.61
N LYS A 6 -18.95 -1.52 -12.76
CA LYS A 6 -18.92 -0.59 -11.61
C LYS A 6 -20.03 -0.87 -10.59
N ARG A 7 -21.25 -1.09 -11.07
CA ARG A 7 -22.41 -1.36 -10.21
C ARG A 7 -22.32 -2.71 -9.51
N LEU A 8 -21.79 -3.73 -10.21
CA LEU A 8 -21.53 -5.03 -9.62
C LEU A 8 -20.54 -4.91 -8.46
N PHE A 9 -19.40 -4.24 -8.67
CA PHE A 9 -18.44 -3.99 -7.61
C PHE A 9 -19.05 -3.20 -6.45
N GLY A 10 -19.80 -2.14 -6.75
CA GLY A 10 -20.52 -1.36 -5.74
C GLY A 10 -21.38 -2.26 -4.84
N ARG A 11 -22.22 -3.13 -5.43
CA ARG A 11 -23.04 -4.06 -4.64
C ARG A 11 -22.22 -5.07 -3.85
N LEU A 12 -21.20 -5.66 -4.45
CA LEU A 12 -20.35 -6.64 -3.76
C LEU A 12 -19.66 -6.01 -2.55
N PHE A 13 -19.04 -4.83 -2.71
CA PHE A 13 -18.40 -4.11 -1.60
C PHE A 13 -19.41 -3.65 -0.55
N GLY A 14 -20.58 -3.14 -0.96
CA GLY A 14 -21.65 -2.78 -0.04
C GLY A 14 -22.10 -3.95 0.84
N GLU A 15 -22.22 -5.14 0.26
CA GLU A 15 -22.55 -6.36 0.99
C GLU A 15 -21.45 -6.78 1.96
N VAL A 16 -20.18 -6.75 1.53
CA VAL A 16 -19.03 -7.05 2.39
C VAL A 16 -18.98 -6.11 3.59
N PHE A 17 -19.09 -4.79 3.38
CA PHE A 17 -19.04 -3.81 4.46
C PHE A 17 -20.23 -3.95 5.42
N ARG A 18 -21.42 -4.30 4.91
CA ARG A 18 -22.60 -4.58 5.73
C ARG A 18 -22.37 -5.78 6.65
N ILE A 19 -21.77 -6.86 6.13
CA ILE A 19 -21.42 -8.05 6.92
C ILE A 19 -20.36 -7.69 7.97
N GLN A 20 -19.27 -7.03 7.57
CA GLN A 20 -18.20 -6.62 8.47
C GLN A 20 -18.73 -5.75 9.62
N LYS A 21 -19.63 -4.81 9.32
CA LYS A 21 -20.22 -3.93 10.34
C LYS A 21 -21.17 -4.66 11.31
N ALA A 22 -21.74 -5.78 10.89
CA ALA A 22 -22.58 -6.62 11.76
C ALA A 22 -21.76 -7.55 12.67
N MET A 23 -20.45 -7.69 12.42
CA MET A 23 -19.56 -8.53 13.23
C MET A 23 -18.94 -7.68 14.36
N PRO A 24 -19.09 -8.09 15.64
CA PRO A 24 -18.64 -7.29 16.79
C PRO A 24 -17.11 -7.14 16.87
N ASP A 25 -16.35 -8.08 16.30
CA ASP A 25 -14.89 -8.11 16.37
C ASP A 25 -14.21 -7.59 15.09
N VAL A 26 -14.98 -7.04 14.14
CA VAL A 26 -14.45 -6.52 12.87
C VAL A 26 -14.69 -5.02 12.81
N ALA A 27 -13.62 -4.22 12.84
CA ALA A 27 -13.79 -2.79 12.64
C ALA A 27 -14.12 -2.51 11.17
N CYS A 28 -15.24 -1.84 10.94
CA CYS A 28 -15.65 -1.34 9.64
C CYS A 28 -15.55 0.18 9.65
N ALA A 29 -14.55 0.73 8.94
CA ALA A 29 -14.35 2.18 8.83
C ALA A 29 -15.30 2.86 7.82
N VAL A 30 -16.26 2.12 7.26
CA VAL A 30 -17.21 2.62 6.25
C VAL A 30 -18.52 3.04 6.91
N SER A 31 -19.01 4.23 6.57
CA SER A 31 -20.25 4.78 7.11
C SER A 31 -21.49 4.05 6.57
N ASP A 32 -22.60 4.10 7.31
CA ASP A 32 -23.88 3.52 6.83
C ASP A 32 -24.36 4.18 5.54
N ALA A 33 -24.09 5.48 5.37
CA ALA A 33 -24.44 6.22 4.16
C ALA A 33 -23.68 5.69 2.94
N GLN A 34 -22.40 5.37 3.10
CA GLN A 34 -21.58 4.84 2.03
C GLN A 34 -21.95 3.39 1.69
N ILE A 35 -22.24 2.55 2.69
CA ILE A 35 -22.80 1.20 2.47
C ILE A 35 -24.12 1.28 1.68
N TYR A 36 -25.04 2.17 2.09
CA TYR A 36 -26.29 2.38 1.38
C TYR A 36 -26.07 2.84 -0.06
N GLY A 37 -25.15 3.79 -0.27
CA GLY A 37 -24.78 4.29 -1.60
C GLY A 37 -24.28 3.18 -2.51
N LEU A 38 -23.36 2.34 -2.02
CA LEU A 38 -22.81 1.19 -2.72
C LEU A 38 -23.88 0.16 -3.13
N LEU A 39 -24.77 -0.21 -2.20
CA LEU A 39 -25.83 -1.19 -2.45
C LEU A 39 -26.88 -0.71 -3.48
N ASN A 40 -27.10 0.60 -3.54
CA ASN A 40 -28.08 1.21 -4.43
C ASN A 40 -27.48 1.77 -5.73
N GLY A 41 -26.18 1.62 -5.94
CA GLY A 41 -25.51 2.00 -7.19
C GLY A 41 -25.33 3.51 -7.35
N PHE A 42 -25.17 4.26 -6.25
CA PHE A 42 -24.75 5.66 -6.28
C PHE A 42 -23.32 5.73 -6.80
N GLU A 43 -23.15 6.39 -7.95
CA GLU A 43 -21.87 6.40 -8.66
C GLU A 43 -20.77 7.11 -7.86
N ASP A 44 -21.11 8.17 -7.14
CA ASP A 44 -20.17 8.89 -6.27
C ASP A 44 -19.61 8.00 -5.16
N ALA A 45 -20.46 7.18 -4.51
CA ALA A 45 -20.03 6.25 -3.47
C ALA A 45 -19.09 5.15 -4.02
N ILE A 46 -19.32 4.72 -5.27
CA ILE A 46 -18.46 3.74 -5.96
C ILE A 46 -17.12 4.39 -6.33
N ASN A 47 -17.15 5.59 -6.92
CA ASN A 47 -15.92 6.28 -7.32
C ASN A 47 -15.06 6.63 -6.12
N GLU A 48 -15.65 7.14 -5.03
CA GLU A 48 -14.92 7.45 -3.79
C GLU A 48 -14.23 6.20 -3.22
N LEU A 49 -14.90 5.03 -3.23
CA LEU A 49 -14.30 3.78 -2.78
C LEU A 49 -13.10 3.36 -3.63
N LEU A 50 -13.23 3.46 -4.96
CA LEU A 50 -12.17 3.10 -5.91
C LEU A 50 -10.99 4.08 -5.81
N GLU A 51 -11.24 5.37 -5.63
CA GLU A 51 -10.20 6.38 -5.43
C GLU A 51 -9.45 6.17 -4.11
N ARG A 52 -10.16 5.77 -3.04
CA ARG A 52 -9.55 5.49 -1.73
C ARG A 52 -8.58 4.31 -1.75
N THR A 53 -8.75 3.37 -2.67
CA THR A 53 -7.89 2.18 -2.72
C THR A 53 -6.51 2.49 -3.31
N GLY A 54 -6.38 3.59 -4.06
CA GLY A 54 -5.15 4.00 -4.71
C GLY A 54 -4.69 3.01 -5.79
N ASP A 55 -3.77 3.46 -6.64
CA ASP A 55 -3.17 2.62 -7.69
C ASP A 55 -1.66 2.49 -7.46
N ILE A 56 -1.22 1.27 -7.10
CA ILE A 56 0.18 0.86 -7.14
C ILE A 56 0.41 0.15 -8.47
N SER A 57 1.04 0.85 -9.42
CA SER A 57 1.31 0.29 -10.74
C SER A 57 2.53 -0.63 -10.75
N ALA A 58 2.60 -1.53 -11.74
CA ALA A 58 3.75 -2.42 -11.92
C ALA A 58 5.06 -1.63 -12.15
N GLU A 59 4.97 -0.46 -12.79
CA GLU A 59 6.09 0.44 -13.01
C GLU A 59 6.62 1.01 -11.69
N LYS A 60 5.74 1.39 -10.76
CA LYS A 60 6.16 1.86 -9.42
C LYS A 60 6.84 0.75 -8.62
N VAL A 61 6.29 -0.47 -8.66
CA VAL A 61 6.90 -1.64 -8.01
C VAL A 61 8.28 -1.90 -8.59
N LYS A 62 8.39 -1.90 -9.91
CA LYS A 62 9.67 -2.09 -10.60
C LYS A 62 10.67 -1.00 -10.25
N ALA A 63 10.28 0.27 -10.24
CA ALA A 63 11.13 1.39 -9.85
C ALA A 63 11.73 1.20 -8.44
N VAL A 64 10.93 0.73 -7.48
CA VAL A 64 11.44 0.39 -6.14
C VAL A 64 12.42 -0.78 -6.20
N MET A 65 12.08 -1.86 -6.91
CA MET A 65 12.96 -3.02 -7.03
C MET A 65 14.30 -2.68 -7.70
N ASP A 66 14.28 -1.93 -8.80
CA ASP A 66 15.48 -1.46 -9.52
C ASP A 66 16.37 -0.57 -8.65
N MET A 67 15.79 0.11 -7.64
CA MET A 67 16.55 0.87 -6.64
C MET A 67 17.15 0.00 -5.54
N LEU A 68 16.47 -1.06 -5.11
CA LEU A 68 16.96 -1.96 -4.05
C LEU A 68 17.95 -2.99 -4.55
N GLU A 69 17.78 -3.50 -5.77
CA GLU A 69 18.59 -4.58 -6.34
C GLU A 69 20.10 -4.27 -6.33
N PRO A 70 20.57 -3.07 -6.75
CA PRO A 70 21.99 -2.76 -6.70
C PRO A 70 22.56 -2.68 -5.29
N ILE A 71 21.73 -2.37 -4.28
CA ILE A 71 22.13 -2.32 -2.87
C ILE A 71 22.19 -3.74 -2.30
N TRP A 72 21.20 -4.55 -2.63
CA TRP A 72 21.08 -5.94 -2.16
C TRP A 72 22.15 -6.86 -2.75
N ALA A 73 22.47 -6.69 -4.04
CA ALA A 73 23.42 -7.55 -4.75
C ALA A 73 24.90 -7.27 -4.42
N ASP A 74 25.21 -6.12 -3.79
CA ASP A 74 26.57 -5.67 -3.51
C ASP A 74 26.76 -5.51 -1.99
N GLU A 75 27.57 -6.39 -1.40
CA GLU A 75 27.79 -6.46 0.05
C GLU A 75 28.33 -5.15 0.64
N GLU A 76 29.21 -4.44 -0.08
CA GLU A 76 29.75 -3.16 0.37
C GLU A 76 28.67 -2.08 0.35
N LYS A 77 27.81 -2.05 -0.68
CA LYS A 77 26.68 -1.11 -0.71
C LYS A 77 25.66 -1.42 0.38
N LEU A 78 25.33 -2.69 0.60
CA LEU A 78 24.43 -3.10 1.69
C LEU A 78 24.97 -2.68 3.05
N LYS A 79 26.27 -2.85 3.27
CA LYS A 79 26.93 -2.47 4.53
C LYS A 79 26.86 -0.96 4.76
N ASN A 80 27.09 -0.17 3.71
CA ASN A 80 27.12 1.29 3.74
C ASN A 80 25.72 1.93 3.64
N PHE A 81 24.68 1.15 3.34
CA PHE A 81 23.31 1.64 3.29
C PHE A 81 22.79 1.94 4.69
N THR A 82 22.37 3.18 4.91
CA THR A 82 22.04 3.71 6.24
C THR A 82 20.55 3.86 6.49
N GLY A 83 19.72 4.06 5.47
CA GLY A 83 18.29 4.23 5.65
C GLY A 83 17.55 4.77 4.43
N PHE A 84 16.25 4.97 4.61
CA PHE A 84 15.32 5.34 3.55
C PHE A 84 15.66 6.68 2.87
N TYR A 85 16.22 7.65 3.61
CA TYR A 85 16.64 8.93 3.02
C TYR A 85 17.69 8.76 1.91
N GLY A 86 18.48 7.68 1.95
CA GLY A 86 19.46 7.36 0.91
C GLY A 86 18.85 7.05 -0.46
N ILE A 87 17.59 6.59 -0.51
CA ILE A 87 16.89 6.24 -1.76
C ILE A 87 15.69 7.13 -2.07
N GLU A 88 15.17 7.87 -1.08
CA GLU A 88 13.92 8.63 -1.20
C GLU A 88 13.91 9.57 -2.41
N ARG A 89 14.97 10.35 -2.60
CA ARG A 89 15.03 11.31 -3.72
C ARG A 89 15.01 10.63 -5.08
N ALA A 90 15.68 9.48 -5.20
CA ALA A 90 15.73 8.72 -6.45
C ALA A 90 14.37 8.09 -6.78
N LEU A 91 13.66 7.59 -5.76
CA LEU A 91 12.30 7.08 -5.89
C LEU A 91 11.33 8.19 -6.36
N GLN A 92 11.40 9.37 -5.75
CA GLN A 92 10.57 10.51 -6.13
C GLN A 92 10.81 10.94 -7.58
N GLN A 93 12.06 10.92 -8.05
CA GLN A 93 12.39 11.22 -9.44
C GLN A 93 11.82 10.20 -10.44
N GLN A 94 11.52 8.98 -9.98
CA GLN A 94 10.87 7.93 -10.77
C GLN A 94 9.34 7.91 -10.58
N GLY A 95 8.76 8.92 -9.91
CA GLY A 95 7.32 9.02 -9.70
C GLY A 95 6.78 8.12 -8.58
N VAL A 96 7.65 7.62 -7.71
CA VAL A 96 7.26 6.88 -6.50
C VAL A 96 7.28 7.85 -5.33
N ASP A 97 6.09 8.21 -4.83
CA ASP A 97 6.00 9.03 -3.62
C ASP A 97 6.26 8.19 -2.36
N ARG A 98 6.30 8.85 -1.20
CA ARG A 98 6.60 8.17 0.06
C ARG A 98 5.51 7.15 0.43
N SER A 99 4.24 7.44 0.14
CA SER A 99 3.14 6.54 0.48
C SER A 99 3.17 5.28 -0.38
N ASP A 100 3.45 5.43 -1.68
CA ASP A 100 3.70 4.32 -2.60
C ASP A 100 4.89 3.48 -2.13
N ALA A 101 6.01 4.13 -1.78
CA ALA A 101 7.21 3.45 -1.33
C ALA A 101 6.95 2.63 -0.06
N ILE A 102 6.21 3.17 0.91
CA ILE A 102 5.83 2.43 2.13
C ILE A 102 4.98 1.20 1.79
N ALA A 103 3.97 1.34 0.94
CA ALA A 103 3.11 0.24 0.54
C ALA A 103 3.90 -0.86 -0.18
N ILE A 104 4.75 -0.48 -1.13
CA ILE A 104 5.58 -1.41 -1.90
C ILE A 104 6.62 -2.11 -1.01
N LEU A 105 7.32 -1.38 -0.14
CA LEU A 105 8.33 -1.96 0.76
C LEU A 105 7.69 -2.92 1.78
N ARG A 106 6.50 -2.62 2.30
CA ARG A 106 5.71 -3.56 3.12
C ARG A 106 5.39 -4.84 2.36
N TYR A 107 4.91 -4.70 1.13
CA TYR A 107 4.58 -5.83 0.27
C TYR A 107 5.80 -6.71 -0.02
N LEU A 108 6.93 -6.11 -0.40
CA LEU A 108 8.19 -6.82 -0.64
C LEU A 108 8.69 -7.54 0.61
N LYS A 109 8.66 -6.87 1.78
CA LYS A 109 9.06 -7.48 3.05
C LYS A 109 8.17 -8.65 3.43
N ALA A 110 6.86 -8.51 3.28
CA ALA A 110 5.89 -9.58 3.55
C ALA A 110 6.12 -10.81 2.64
N ASN A 111 6.65 -10.60 1.43
CA ASN A 111 7.06 -11.65 0.50
C ASN A 111 8.50 -12.15 0.72
N HIS A 112 9.17 -11.77 1.80
CA HIS A 112 10.56 -12.10 2.09
C HIS A 112 11.57 -11.66 1.01
N GLN A 113 11.28 -10.54 0.33
CA GLN A 113 12.16 -9.95 -0.68
C GLN A 113 12.91 -8.74 -0.09
N PHE A 114 14.21 -8.62 -0.42
CA PHE A 114 15.08 -7.51 0.01
C PHE A 114 15.10 -7.26 1.52
N THR A 115 14.80 -8.27 2.35
CA THR A 115 14.69 -8.14 3.81
C THR A 115 15.90 -7.48 4.44
N ASP A 116 17.12 -7.85 4.02
CA ASP A 116 18.36 -7.30 4.57
C ASP A 116 18.50 -5.79 4.32
N VAL A 117 18.07 -5.31 3.14
CA VAL A 117 18.07 -3.87 2.81
C VAL A 117 16.98 -3.15 3.58
N ILE A 118 15.79 -3.75 3.68
CA ILE A 118 14.65 -3.14 4.35
C ILE A 118 14.89 -3.03 5.86
N GLU A 119 15.53 -4.02 6.48
CA GLU A 119 15.88 -3.98 7.91
C GLU A 119 16.87 -2.88 8.25
N LYS A 120 17.82 -2.57 7.34
CA LYS A 120 18.73 -1.42 7.49
C LYS A 120 18.01 -0.08 7.54
N MET A 121 16.78 -0.01 7.05
CA MET A 121 15.97 1.20 7.14
C MET A 121 15.42 1.47 8.54
N ASP A 122 15.48 0.53 9.49
CA ASP A 122 15.16 0.81 10.90
C ASP A 122 16.33 1.55 11.58
N SER A 123 16.52 2.82 11.18
CA SER A 123 17.61 3.66 11.63
C SER A 123 17.17 5.12 11.82
N SER A 124 18.08 5.94 12.37
CA SER A 124 17.89 7.39 12.45
C SER A 124 17.86 8.07 11.07
N ASP A 125 18.36 7.40 10.04
CA ASP A 125 18.42 7.89 8.65
C ASP A 125 17.18 7.48 7.83
N SER A 126 16.08 7.21 8.54
CA SER A 126 14.75 7.00 7.99
C SER A 126 13.72 7.79 8.79
N PRO A 127 12.69 8.35 8.13
CA PRO A 127 11.54 8.89 8.83
C PRO A 127 10.81 7.76 9.58
N THR A 128 10.10 8.09 10.65
CA THR A 128 9.50 7.13 11.59
C THR A 128 8.62 6.09 10.89
N GLU A 129 7.85 6.51 9.89
CA GLU A 129 6.96 5.68 9.09
C GLU A 129 7.68 4.71 8.14
N CYS A 130 8.97 4.95 7.85
CA CYS A 130 9.80 4.18 6.92
C CYS A 130 10.88 3.36 7.64
N ARG A 131 10.59 2.84 8.84
CA ARG A 131 11.55 2.04 9.61
C ARG A 131 11.28 0.54 9.55
N ARG A 132 10.05 0.14 9.84
CA ARG A 132 9.73 -1.27 10.11
C ARG A 132 9.12 -2.00 8.93
N PHE A 133 8.30 -1.30 8.12
CA PHE A 133 7.59 -1.87 6.96
C PHE A 133 6.88 -3.21 7.25
N GLU A 134 6.33 -3.35 8.47
CA GLU A 134 5.51 -4.50 8.83
C GLU A 134 4.07 -4.30 8.35
N LEU A 135 3.41 -5.40 7.99
CA LEU A 135 1.96 -5.45 7.87
C LEU A 135 1.35 -5.19 9.25
N THR A 136 0.42 -4.23 9.31
CA THR A 136 -0.32 -3.93 10.53
C THR A 136 -1.29 -5.06 10.84
N GLU A 137 -1.87 -5.08 12.05
CA GLU A 137 -2.93 -6.05 12.39
C GLU A 137 -4.16 -5.93 11.47
N TRP A 138 -4.34 -4.78 10.81
CA TRP A 138 -5.38 -4.55 9.81
C TRP A 138 -5.04 -5.12 8.42
N ASP A 139 -3.76 -5.40 8.18
CA ASP A 139 -3.26 -5.94 6.92
C ASP A 139 -3.10 -7.48 6.95
N ARG A 140 -3.32 -8.12 8.11
CA ARG A 140 -3.14 -9.56 8.36
C ARG A 140 -4.45 -10.35 8.33
#